data_AF-A0A9D5SXC6-F1
#
_entry.id   AF-A0A9D5SXC6-F1
#
_cell.length_a   1.000
_cell.length_b   1.000
_cell.length_c   1.000
_cell.angle_alpha   90.00
_cell.angle_beta   90.00
_cell.angle_gamma   90.00
#
_symmetry.space_group_name_H-M   'P 1'
#
loop_
_entity.id
_entity.type
_entity.pdbx_description
1 polymer ?
#
loop_
_entity_poly.entity_id
_entity_poly.type
_entity_poly.pdbx_seq_one_letter_code
_entity_poly.pdbx_strand_id
1 'polypeptide(L)' 'GNYSPEPLGDYFAGPNHTLPTSGTARFFSPLSVDSFLKKSSFIYYTRDALDEAHEDIILMAESEELTAHANAVKVRFEK' A
#
# COMPACT_ATOMS: atom_id res chain seq x y z
N GLY A 1 33.17 5.85 1.82
CA GLY A 1 34.63 5.63 1.69
C GLY A 1 35.38 6.60 2.58
N ASN A 2 36.72 6.66 2.52
CA ASN A 2 37.54 7.47 3.43
C ASN A 2 37.23 8.99 3.45
N TYR A 3 36.48 9.49 2.46
CA TYR A 3 36.09 10.90 2.33
C TYR A 3 34.60 11.16 2.64
N SER A 4 33.89 10.20 3.25
CA SER A 4 32.47 10.32 3.59
C SER A 4 32.26 10.08 5.09
N PRO A 5 32.77 10.97 5.96
CA PRO A 5 32.59 10.83 7.40
C PRO A 5 31.13 11.07 7.79
N GLU A 6 30.69 10.55 8.93
CA GLU A 6 29.30 10.68 9.39
C GLU A 6 28.80 12.14 9.51
N PRO A 7 29.58 13.12 10.00
CA PRO A 7 29.12 14.51 10.07
C PRO A 7 28.78 15.14 8.71
N LEU A 8 29.33 14.62 7.61
CA LEU A 8 28.96 15.05 6.27
C LEU A 8 27.49 14.72 5.99
N GLY A 9 27.02 13.54 6.41
CA GLY A 9 25.62 13.11 6.31
C GLY A 9 24.70 13.88 7.24
N ASP A 10 25.18 14.22 8.44
CA ASP A 10 24.38 14.91 9.46
C ASP A 10 24.07 16.37 9.10
N TYR A 11 24.95 17.01 8.35
CA TYR A 11 24.85 18.46 8.15
C TYR A 11 24.74 18.91 6.70
N PHE A 12 25.27 18.17 5.70
CA PHE A 12 25.48 18.77 4.38
C PHE A 12 25.17 17.89 3.16
N ALA A 13 25.38 16.58 3.21
CA ALA A 13 25.26 15.73 2.03
C ALA A 13 23.83 15.61 1.49
N GLY A 14 22.81 15.97 2.28
CA GLY A 14 21.40 15.90 1.91
C GLY A 14 20.56 14.77 2.51
N PRO A 15 21.11 13.64 3.01
CA PRO A 15 20.32 12.65 3.76
C PRO A 15 19.69 13.24 5.03
N ASN A 16 18.63 12.61 5.52
CA ASN A 16 18.05 12.96 6.80
C ASN A 16 18.74 12.18 7.93
N HIS A 17 19.31 12.88 8.90
CA HIS A 17 19.96 12.26 10.07
C HIS A 17 18.99 11.77 11.16
N THR A 18 17.68 11.95 10.95
CA THR A 18 16.66 11.30 11.78
C THR A 18 16.53 9.85 11.33
N LEU A 19 17.34 9.00 11.94
CA LEU A 19 17.49 7.58 11.59
C LEU A 19 16.90 6.65 12.65
N PRO A 20 16.39 5.46 12.25
CA PRO A 20 15.94 4.44 13.18
C PRO A 20 17.12 3.83 13.96
N THR A 21 17.02 3.78 15.29
CA THR A 21 18.05 3.24 16.20
C THR A 21 17.57 1.96 16.90
N SER A 22 18.35 1.40 17.83
CA SER A 22 17.96 0.21 18.63
C SER A 22 17.55 -1.02 17.77
N GLY A 23 18.20 -1.20 16.61
CA GLY A 23 17.97 -2.33 15.70
C GLY A 23 16.73 -2.20 14.81
N THR A 24 16.00 -1.08 14.89
CA THR A 24 14.77 -0.85 14.14
C THR A 24 14.99 -0.54 12.66
N ALA A 25 16.23 -0.24 12.25
CA ALA A 25 16.65 -0.11 10.85
C ALA A 25 16.40 -1.37 10.00
N ARG A 26 16.08 -2.51 10.63
CA ARG A 26 15.65 -3.75 9.93
C ARG A 26 14.28 -3.64 9.26
N PHE A 27 13.42 -2.74 9.74
CA PHE A 27 12.03 -2.63 9.27
C PHE A 27 11.50 -1.18 9.17
N PHE A 28 12.26 -0.18 9.64
CA PHE A 28 11.95 1.23 9.44
C PHE A 28 12.97 1.92 8.52
N SER A 29 12.48 2.91 7.79
CA SER A 29 13.29 3.79 6.95
C SER A 29 13.72 5.07 7.69
N PRO A 30 14.80 5.73 7.25
CA PRO A 30 15.07 7.13 7.59
C PRO A 30 13.87 8.05 7.34
N LEU A 31 13.78 9.15 8.09
CA LEU A 31 12.77 10.17 7.84
C LEU A 31 12.93 10.73 6.42
N SER A 32 11.83 10.82 5.68
CA SER A 32 11.83 11.31 4.30
C SER A 32 10.54 12.08 4.01
N VAL A 33 10.44 12.67 2.81
CA VAL A 33 9.20 13.35 2.37
C VAL A 33 7.99 12.43 2.45
N ASP A 34 8.17 11.15 2.11
CA ASP A 34 7.11 10.13 2.18
C ASP A 34 6.52 9.98 3.59
N SER A 35 7.28 10.26 4.64
CA SER A 35 6.79 10.23 6.03
C SER A 35 5.74 11.29 6.32
N PHE A 36 5.63 12.33 5.48
CA PHE A 36 4.65 13.41 5.58
C PHE A 36 3.53 13.29 4.55
N LEU A 37 3.59 12.30 3.65
CA LEU A 37 2.58 12.04 2.65
C LEU A 37 1.64 10.93 3.12
N LYS A 38 0.35 11.05 2.77
CA LYS A 38 -0.60 9.94 2.85
C LYS A 38 -0.79 9.39 1.44
N LYS A 39 -0.55 8.09 1.26
CA LYS A 39 -0.78 7.40 -0.02
C LYS A 39 -2.18 6.79 0.01
N SER A 40 -3.05 7.20 -0.92
CA SER A 40 -4.41 6.68 -1.07
C SER A 40 -4.56 6.04 -2.44
N SER A 41 -5.11 4.83 -2.49
CA SER A 41 -5.43 4.13 -3.74
C SER A 41 -6.83 4.49 -4.22
N PHE A 42 -6.98 4.68 -5.53
CA PHE A 42 -8.27 4.82 -6.20
C PHE A 42 -8.48 3.65 -7.15
N ILE A 43 -9.67 3.05 -7.13
CA ILE A 43 -10.05 1.94 -8.00
C ILE A 43 -11.33 2.33 -8.72
N TYR A 44 -11.36 2.11 -10.04
CA TYR A 44 -12.52 2.35 -10.89
C TYR A 44 -12.67 1.20 -11.88
N TYR A 45 -13.88 0.66 -11.97
CA TYR A 45 -14.26 -0.40 -12.91
C TYR A 45 -15.46 0.06 -13.71
N THR A 46 -15.42 -0.20 -15.03
CA THR A 46 -16.63 -0.15 -15.85
C THR A 46 -17.51 -1.36 -15.52
N ARG A 47 -18.78 -1.31 -15.93
CA ARG A 47 -19.67 -2.46 -15.78
C ARG A 47 -19.12 -3.69 -16.51
N ASP A 48 -18.66 -3.53 -17.75
CA ASP A 48 -18.14 -4.63 -18.57
C ASP A 48 -16.88 -5.26 -17.94
N ALA A 49 -15.97 -4.43 -17.42
CA ALA A 49 -14.78 -4.94 -16.72
C ALA A 49 -15.13 -5.69 -15.43
N LEU A 50 -16.20 -5.28 -14.72
CA LEU A 50 -16.68 -6.03 -13.57
C LEU A 50 -17.39 -7.31 -14.01
N ASP A 51 -18.13 -7.28 -15.11
CA ASP A 51 -18.82 -8.44 -15.70
C ASP A 51 -17.83 -9.55 -16.07
N GLU A 52 -16.63 -9.21 -16.54
CA GLU A 52 -15.57 -10.19 -16.80
C GLU A 52 -15.03 -10.87 -15.54
N ALA A 53 -15.13 -10.25 -14.36
CA ALA A 53 -14.52 -10.73 -13.12
C ALA A 53 -15.52 -11.15 -12.02
N HIS A 54 -16.80 -10.83 -12.17
CA HIS A 54 -17.76 -10.90 -11.05
C HIS A 54 -17.98 -12.31 -10.51
N GLU A 55 -18.04 -13.32 -11.38
CA GLU A 55 -18.22 -14.72 -10.99
C GLU A 55 -17.05 -15.23 -10.14
N ASP A 56 -15.81 -14.90 -10.51
CA ASP A 56 -14.62 -15.25 -9.73
C ASP A 56 -14.62 -14.56 -8.35
N ILE A 57 -15.02 -13.27 -8.31
CA ILE A 57 -15.12 -12.51 -7.05
C ILE A 57 -16.19 -13.13 -6.13
N ILE A 58 -17.34 -13.52 -6.70
CA ILE A 58 -18.42 -14.19 -5.96
C ILE A 58 -17.91 -15.53 -5.42
N LEU A 59 -17.26 -16.34 -6.26
CA LEU A 59 -16.73 -17.64 -5.85
C LEU A 59 -15.73 -17.50 -4.70
N MET A 60 -14.80 -16.54 -4.77
CA MET A 60 -13.86 -16.27 -3.69
C MET A 60 -14.60 -15.87 -2.41
N ALA A 61 -15.53 -14.90 -2.50
CA ALA A 61 -16.27 -14.43 -1.34
C ALA A 61 -17.14 -15.51 -0.69
N GLU A 62 -17.75 -16.40 -1.48
CA GLU A 62 -18.50 -17.56 -0.95
C GLU A 62 -17.58 -18.60 -0.31
N SER A 63 -16.42 -18.87 -0.90
CA SER A 63 -15.42 -19.79 -0.32
C SER A 63 -14.86 -19.30 1.02
N GLU A 64 -14.84 -17.98 1.23
CA GLU A 64 -14.46 -17.33 2.48
C GLU A 64 -15.65 -17.13 3.45
N GLU A 65 -16.84 -17.64 3.09
CA GLU A 65 -18.10 -17.48 3.84
C GLU A 65 -18.56 -16.01 4.02
N LEU A 66 -18.03 -15.08 3.21
CA LEU A 66 -18.34 -13.65 3.21
C LEU A 66 -19.57 -13.32 2.35
N THR A 67 -20.74 -13.83 2.76
CA THR A 67 -22.00 -13.71 2.00
C THR A 67 -22.38 -12.27 1.64
N ALA A 68 -22.11 -11.29 2.51
CA ALA A 68 -22.36 -9.88 2.22
C ALA A 68 -21.48 -9.32 1.08
N HIS A 69 -20.23 -9.78 0.97
CA HIS A 69 -19.32 -9.37 -0.11
C HIS A 69 -19.78 -9.95 -1.45
N ALA A 70 -20.12 -11.25 -1.48
CA ALA A 70 -20.68 -11.90 -2.66
C ALA A 70 -21.96 -11.21 -3.13
N ASN A 71 -22.90 -10.96 -2.20
CA ASN A 71 -24.17 -10.30 -2.50
C ASN A 71 -23.97 -8.88 -3.03
N ALA A 72 -22.98 -8.13 -2.53
CA ALA A 72 -22.68 -6.79 -3.05
C ALA A 72 -22.34 -6.85 -4.55
N VAL A 73 -21.66 -7.89 -5.02
CA VAL A 73 -21.40 -8.07 -6.45
C VAL A 73 -22.66 -8.53 -7.18
N LYS A 74 -23.36 -9.56 -6.68
CA LYS A 74 -24.56 -10.13 -7.33
C LYS A 74 -25.64 -9.09 -7.64
N VAL A 75 -25.98 -8.21 -6.68
CA VAL A 75 -27.04 -7.19 -6.86
C VAL A 75 -26.76 -6.19 -7.99
N ARG A 76 -25.52 -6.11 -8.50
CA ARG A 76 -25.16 -5.25 -9.64
C ARG A 76 -25.48 -5.89 -11.00
N PHE A 77 -25.75 -7.20 -11.00
CA PHE A 77 -26.06 -8.01 -12.18
C PHE A 77 -27.44 -8.70 -12.11
N GLU A 78 -28.03 -8.80 -10.93
CA GLU A 78 -29.44 -9.16 -10.73
C GLU A 78 -30.38 -8.16 -11.42
N LYS A 79 -31.52 -8.65 -11.95
CA LYS A 79 -32.61 -7.84 -12.50
C LYS A 79 -33.77 -7.80 -11.53
#